data_AF-A0A0B5I0H2-F1
#
_entry.id   AF-A0A0B5I0H2-F1
#
_cell.length_a   1.000
_cell.length_b   1.000
_cell.length_c   1.000
_cell.angle_alpha   90.00
_cell.angle_beta   90.00
_cell.angle_gamma   90.00
#
_symmetry.space_group_name_H-M   'P 1'
#
loop_
_entity.id
_entity.type
_entity.pdbx_description
1 polymer ?
#
loop_
_entity_poly.entity_id
_entity_poly.type
_entity_poly.pdbx_seq_one_letter_code
_entity_poly.pdbx_strand_id
1 'polypeptide(L)' 'MEEKNYNFYMQTNLSEFIGQWVAISESKIISHDKDLKKVYKEAKSLSKGKRPLFVKVPDKETMIF' A
#
# COMPACT_ATOMS: atom_id res chain seq x y z
N MET A 1 2.85 -0.05 15.96
CA MET A 1 3.36 -0.33 14.58
C MET A 1 2.38 0.14 13.51
N GLU A 2 1.07 -0.01 13.72
CA GLU A 2 0.03 0.43 12.76
C GLU A 2 0.00 1.95 12.51
N GLU A 3 0.13 2.78 13.55
CA GLU A 3 0.16 4.25 13.40
C GLU A 3 1.25 4.76 12.45
N LYS A 4 2.44 4.13 12.45
CA LYS A 4 3.56 4.58 11.61
C LYS A 4 3.32 4.32 10.12
N ASN A 5 2.61 3.24 9.79
CA ASN A 5 2.26 2.92 8.39
C ASN A 5 1.12 3.81 7.91
N TYR A 6 0.15 4.10 8.78
CA TYR A 6 -0.95 5.01 8.48
C TYR A 6 -0.46 6.46 8.26
N ASN A 7 0.39 6.98 9.16
CA ASN A 7 0.98 8.31 8.99
C ASN A 7 1.84 8.40 7.72
N PHE A 8 2.59 7.35 7.39
CA PHE A 8 3.34 7.28 6.13
C PHE A 8 2.39 7.30 4.93
N TYR A 9 1.30 6.54 4.96
CA TYR A 9 0.28 6.57 3.91
C TYR A 9 -0.33 7.98 3.73
N MET A 10 -0.63 8.68 4.82
CA MET A 10 -1.21 10.03 4.76
C MET A 10 -0.24 11.10 4.23
N GLN A 11 1.06 10.95 4.49
CA GLN A 11 2.08 11.90 4.04
C GLN A 11 2.64 11.58 2.66
N THR A 12 2.48 10.33 2.20
CA THR A 12 3.02 9.88 0.92
C THR A 12 2.06 10.22 -0.21
N ASN A 13 2.60 10.86 -1.25
CA ASN A 13 1.84 11.03 -2.48
C ASN A 13 1.69 9.69 -3.20
N LEU A 14 0.48 9.11 -3.15
CA LEU A 14 0.18 7.83 -3.80
C LEU A 14 -0.47 8.01 -5.18
N SER A 15 -0.42 9.21 -5.75
CA SER A 15 -0.97 9.50 -7.07
C SER A 15 -0.34 8.65 -8.18
N GLU A 16 0.89 8.16 -7.99
CA GLU A 16 1.56 7.24 -8.93
C GLU A 16 0.95 5.83 -8.93
N PHE A 17 0.21 5.47 -7.88
CA PHE A 17 -0.37 4.15 -7.69
C PHE A 17 -1.89 4.15 -7.84
N ILE A 18 -2.48 5.17 -8.48
CA ILE A 18 -3.92 5.25 -8.72
C ILE A 18 -4.44 3.97 -9.38
N GLY A 19 -5.50 3.39 -8.81
CA GLY A 19 -6.08 2.13 -9.27
C GLY A 19 -5.27 0.87 -8.92
N GLN A 20 -4.19 1.01 -8.14
CA GLN A 20 -3.35 -0.11 -7.70
C GLN A 20 -3.51 -0.38 -6.21
N TRP A 21 -3.19 -1.61 -5.83
CA TRP A 21 -2.93 -2.01 -4.46
C TRP A 21 -1.50 -1.67 -4.09
N VAL A 22 -1.31 -1.12 -2.90
CA VAL A 22 -0.02 -0.76 -2.33
C VAL A 22 0.14 -1.50 -1.01
N ALA A 23 1.26 -2.21 -0.86
CA ALA A 23 1.67 -2.80 0.41
C ALA A 23 2.70 -1.91 1.09
N ILE A 24 2.38 -1.48 2.30
CA ILE A 24 3.23 -0.64 3.15
C ILE A 24 3.68 -1.46 4.35
N SER A 25 4.99 -1.56 4.57
CA SER A 25 5.56 -2.18 5.75
C SER A 25 6.68 -1.30 6.27
N GLU A 26 6.73 -1.11 7.60
CA GLU A 26 7.74 -0.28 8.26
C GLU A 26 7.91 1.12 7.65
N SER A 27 6.77 1.77 7.38
CA SER A 27 6.72 3.11 6.76
C SER A 27 7.44 3.18 5.41
N LYS A 28 7.39 2.10 4.62
CA LYS A 28 7.86 2.05 3.24
C LYS A 28 6.92 1.25 2.36
N ILE A 29 6.79 1.65 1.10
CA ILE A 29 6.11 0.85 0.09
C ILE A 29 7.05 -0.31 -0.27
N ILE A 30 6.58 -1.53 -0.10
CA ILE A 30 7.34 -2.75 -0.39
C ILE A 30 6.88 -3.46 -1.65
N SER A 31 5.64 -3.24 -2.10
CA SER A 31 5.11 -3.78 -3.35
C SER A 31 3.87 -2.97 -3.77
N HIS A 32 3.62 -2.89 -5.07
CA HIS A 32 2.41 -2.30 -5.64
C HIS A 32 2.05 -2.99 -6.96
N ASP A 33 0.76 -3.25 -7.20
CA ASP A 33 0.25 -3.84 -8.45
C ASP A 33 -1.28 -3.63 -8.51
N LYS A 34 -1.89 -3.74 -9.69
CA LYS A 34 -3.35 -3.76 -9.84
C LYS A 34 -3.98 -5.02 -9.24
N ASP A 35 -3.22 -6.11 -9.16
CA ASP A 35 -3.68 -7.39 -8.60
C ASP A 35 -3.26 -7.58 -7.13
N LEU A 36 -4.25 -7.58 -6.23
CA LEU A 36 -4.05 -7.82 -4.79
C LEU A 36 -3.29 -9.12 -4.50
N LYS A 37 -3.52 -10.19 -5.28
CA LYS A 37 -2.87 -11.49 -5.02
C LYS A 37 -1.37 -11.41 -5.25
N LYS A 38 -0.94 -10.65 -6.26
CA LYS A 38 0.49 -10.40 -6.52
C LYS A 38 1.11 -9.61 -5.38
N VAL A 39 0.49 -8.47 -5.04
CA VAL A 39 0.94 -7.60 -3.95
C VAL A 39 1.05 -8.37 -2.63
N TYR A 40 0.06 -9.20 -2.32
CA TYR A 40 0.09 -10.03 -1.11
C TYR A 40 1.25 -11.03 -1.11
N LYS A 41 1.48 -11.73 -2.22
CA LYS A 41 2.56 -12.72 -2.33
C LYS A 41 3.94 -12.07 -2.20
N GLU A 42 4.16 -10.94 -2.87
CA GLU A 42 5.40 -10.17 -2.79
C GLU A 42 5.60 -9.57 -1.40
N ALA A 43 4.57 -8.91 -0.87
CA ALA A 43 4.62 -8.31 0.46
C ALA A 43 4.88 -9.36 1.55
N LYS A 44 4.31 -10.56 1.43
CA LYS A 44 4.58 -11.67 2.36
C LYS A 44 6.05 -12.12 2.31
N SER A 45 6.66 -12.14 1.13
CA SER A 45 8.08 -12.48 0.99
C SER A 45 9.00 -11.37 1.51
N LEU A 46 8.61 -10.10 1.35
CA LEU A 46 9.43 -8.93 1.68
C LEU A 46 9.28 -8.48 3.14
N SER A 47 8.12 -8.73 3.76
CA SER A 47 7.79 -8.27 5.12
C SER A 47 8.55 -9.00 6.23
N LYS A 48 9.33 -10.04 5.93
CA LYS A 48 10.15 -10.81 6.90
C LYS A 48 9.38 -11.18 8.19
N GLY A 49 8.10 -11.54 8.04
CA GLY A 49 7.23 -11.92 9.16
C GLY A 49 6.46 -10.79 9.84
N LYS A 50 6.62 -9.54 9.39
CA LYS A 50 5.80 -8.39 9.85
C LYS A 50 4.48 -8.36 9.07
N ARG A 51 3.45 -7.72 9.64
CA ARG A 51 2.15 -7.54 8.96
C ARG A 51 2.19 -6.26 8.11
N PRO A 52 2.25 -6.36 6.77
CA PRO A 52 2.12 -5.20 5.90
C PRO A 52 0.68 -4.68 5.90
N LEU A 53 0.54 -3.36 5.76
CA LEU A 53 -0.72 -2.67 5.50
C LEU A 53 -0.98 -2.71 3.99
N PHE A 54 -2.16 -3.17 3.58
CA PHE A 54 -2.57 -3.15 2.19
C PHE A 54 -3.59 -2.03 2.00
N VAL A 55 -3.33 -1.14 1.05
CA VAL A 55 -4.26 -0.07 0.72
C VAL A 55 -4.54 -0.09 -0.77
N LYS A 56 -5.82 -0.03 -1.14
CA LYS A 56 -6.24 0.20 -2.51
C LYS A 56 -6.30 1.71 -2.73
N VAL A 57 -5.50 2.21 -3.66
CA VAL A 57 -5.59 3.61 -4.07
C VAL A 57 -6.81 3.72 -4.98
N PRO A 58 -7.82 4.53 -4.63
CA PRO A 58 -8.99 4.70 -5.46
C PRO A 58 -8.60 5.21 -6.85
N ASP A 59 -9.34 4.77 -7.86
CA ASP A 59 -9.22 5.31 -9.20
C ASP A 59 -9.62 6.79 -9.19
N LYS A 60 -9.04 7.59 -10.11
CA LYS A 60 -9.20 9.05 -10.20
C LYS A 60 -10.67 9.51 -10.22
N GLU A 61 -11.58 8.63 -10.64
CA GLU A 61 -13.02 8.86 -10.72
C GLU A 61 -13.75 8.67 -9.38
N THR A 62 -13.10 8.13 -8.34
CA THR A 62 -13.70 7.83 -7.03
C THR A 62 -13.17 8.71 -5.88
N MET A 63 -12.35 9.74 -6.18
CA MET A 63 -12.02 10.74 -5.16
C MET A 63 -13.25 11.60 -4.89
N ILE A 64 -13.96 11.29 -3.81
CA ILE A 64 -14.98 12.17 -3.27
C ILE A 64 -14.24 13.32 -2.58
N PHE A 65 -14.42 14.53 -3.11
CA PHE A 65 -13.87 15.79 -2.59
C PHE A 65 -14.48 16.16 -1.24
#